data_AF-A0A0D3LXF9-F1
#
_entry.id   AF-A0A0D3LXF9-F1
#
_cell.length_a   1.000
_cell.length_b   1.000
_cell.length_c   1.000
_cell.angle_alpha   90.00
_cell.angle_beta   90.00
_cell.angle_gamma   90.00
#
_symmetry.space_group_name_H-M   'P 1'
#
loop_
_entity.id
_entity.type
_entity.pdbx_description
1 polymer ?
#
loop_
_entity_poly.entity_id
_entity_poly.type
_entity_poly.pdbx_seq_one_letter_code
_entity_poly.pdbx_strand_id
1 'polypeptide(L)' 'GWAIERKEGKADGKCLIEALDAILPPSRPTDKPLRLPLQ' A
#
# COMPACT_ATOMS: atom_id res chain seq x y z
N GLY A 1 0.76 -10.09 -16.70
CA GLY A 1 1.31 -10.27 -15.35
C GLY A 1 2.03 -9.01 -14.94
N TRP A 2 2.13 -8.78 -13.64
CA TRP A 2 2.76 -7.59 -13.04
C TRP A 2 3.83 -8.06 -12.04
N ALA A 3 4.84 -7.22 -11.82
CA ALA A 3 5.89 -7.45 -10.84
C ALA A 3 6.16 -6.14 -10.09
N ILE A 4 6.26 -6.21 -8.78
CA ILE A 4 6.51 -5.09 -7.87
C ILE A 4 7.72 -5.43 -7.01
N GLU A 5 8.71 -4.54 -6.99
CA GLU A 5 9.83 -4.58 -6.04
C GLU A 5 9.63 -3.50 -4.97
N ARG A 6 9.55 -3.92 -3.71
CA ARG A 6 9.50 -3.03 -2.54
C ARG A 6 10.66 -3.33 -1.61
N LYS A 7 10.96 -2.39 -0.71
CA LYS A 7 11.96 -2.60 0.35
C LYS A 7 11.64 -3.79 1.27
N GLU A 8 10.36 -4.15 1.39
CA GLU A 8 9.88 -5.27 2.23
C GLU A 8 9.68 -6.59 1.45
N GLY A 9 9.87 -6.62 0.13
CA GLY A 9 9.77 -7.85 -0.67
C GLY A 9 9.37 -7.64 -2.13
N LYS A 10 9.50 -8.72 -2.93
CA LYS A 10 9.01 -8.77 -4.31
C LYS A 10 7.65 -9.46 -4.37
N ALA A 11 6.74 -8.95 -5.18
CA ALA A 11 5.43 -9.55 -5.43
C ALA A 11 5.17 -9.59 -6.94
N ASP A 12 4.64 -10.70 -7.44
CA ASP A 12 4.25 -10.87 -8.83
C ASP A 12 2.89 -11.55 -8.93
N GLY A 13 2.18 -11.33 -10.04
CA GLY A 13 0.85 -11.87 -10.26
C GLY A 13 0.40 -11.78 -11.71
N LYS A 14 -0.70 -12.45 -12.05
CA LYS A 14 -1.22 -12.47 -13.44
C LYS A 14 -2.40 -11.54 -13.62
N CYS A 15 -3.27 -11.48 -12.62
CA CYS A 15 -4.55 -10.77 -12.68
C CYS A 15 -4.46 -9.42 -11.96
N LEU A 16 -5.29 -8.47 -12.41
CA LEU A 16 -5.35 -7.13 -11.81
C LEU A 16 -5.91 -7.16 -10.38
N ILE A 17 -6.83 -8.09 -10.08
CA ILE A 17 -7.39 -8.24 -8.74
C ILE A 17 -6.30 -8.63 -7.72
N GLU A 18 -5.41 -9.55 -8.10
CA GLU A 18 -4.25 -9.96 -7.28
C GLU A 18 -3.29 -8.79 -7.06
N ALA A 19 -3.17 -7.88 -8.04
CA ALA A 19 -2.36 -6.67 -7.90
C ALA A 19 -2.90 -5.72 -6.83
N LEU A 20 -4.23 -5.59 -6.73
CA LEU A 20 -4.88 -4.73 -5.76
C LEU A 20 -4.76 -5.30 -4.34
N ASP A 21 -4.96 -6.62 -4.18
CA ASP A 21 -4.79 -7.29 -2.89
C ASP A 21 -3.33 -7.28 -2.40
N ALA A 22 -2.37 -7.26 -3.32
CA ALA A 22 -0.94 -7.17 -2.99
C ALA A 22 -0.48 -5.75 -2.58
N ILE A 23 -1.37 -4.76 -2.53
CA ILE A 23 -1.05 -3.42 -2.04
C ILE A 23 -0.97 -3.45 -0.51
N LEU A 24 0.22 -3.16 0.04
CA LEU A 24 0.39 -3.05 1.48
C LEU A 24 -0.33 -1.80 1.98
N PRO A 25 -1.09 -1.89 3.09
CA PRO A 25 -1.74 -0.73 3.66
C PRO A 25 -0.68 0.26 4.17
N PRO A 26 -0.87 1.58 3.97
CA PRO A 26 0.06 2.57 4.48
C PRO A 26 0.04 2.59 6.01
N SER A 27 1.20 2.92 6.60
CA SER A 27 1.28 3.13 8.05
C SER A 27 0.38 4.29 8.45
N ARG A 28 -0.57 4.02 9.35
CA ARG A 28 -1.46 5.04 9.90
C ARG A 28 -0.63 5.97 10.79
N PRO A 29 -0.72 7.30 10.62
CA PRO A 29 0.11 8.24 11.38
C PRO A 29 -0.43 8.46 12.81
N THR A 30 -0.44 7.41 13.65
CA THR A 30 -0.88 7.47 15.06
C THR A 30 0.10 8.22 15.96
N ASP A 31 1.39 8.22 15.60
CA ASP A 31 2.44 8.92 16.34
C ASP A 31 2.48 10.44 16.05
N LYS A 32 1.73 10.88 15.04
CA LYS A 32 1.65 12.29 14.67
C LYS A 32 0.44 12.94 15.32
N PRO A 33 0.54 14.23 15.70
CA PRO A 33 -0.59 14.94 16.27
C PRO A 33 -1.75 15.02 15.28
N LEU A 34 -2.97 14.98 15.79
CA LEU A 34 -4.20 15.07 14.98
C LEU A 34 -4.17 16.32 14.09
N ARG A 35 -4.50 16.12 12.81
CA ARG A 35 -4.71 17.17 11.82
C ARG A 35 -6.00 16.85 11.08
N LEU A 36 -6.99 17.71 11.21
CA LEU A 36 -8.27 17.60 10.51
C LEU A 36 -8.48 18.90 9.70
N PRO A 37 -8.28 18.88 8.37
CA PRO A 37 -8.56 20.05 7.55
C PRO A 37 -10.06 20.34 7.56
N LEU A 38 -10.41 21.62 7.71
CA LEU A 38 -11.79 22.09 7.57
C LEU A 38 -12.14 22.19 6.08
N GLN A 39 -13.36 21.76 5.73
CA GLN A 39 -13.90 21.84 4.38
C GLN A 39 -14.64 23.15 4.15
#